data_AF-A0A1N7CD84-F1
#
_entry.id   AF-A0A1N7CD84-F1
#
_cell.length_a   1.000
_cell.length_b   1.000
_cell.length_c   1.000
_cell.angle_alpha   90.00
_cell.angle_beta   90.00
_cell.angle_gamma   90.00
#
_symmetry.space_group_name_H-M   'P 1'
#
loop_
_entity.id
_entity.type
_entity.pdbx_description
1 polymer ?
#
loop_
_entity_poly.entity_id
_entity_poly.type
_entity_poly.pdbx_seq_one_letter_code
_entity_poly.pdbx_strand_id
1 'polypeptide(L)'
;MTAAAVALAGGRVAARGEIPARVVVAGVARSGVSTLVAAIRAVSHLPTGSPTVAEWDGDPAAVAILVLDPSSRVDEEESALLARLRRTVGVVALVCTKIDAFWNWPTITRVARATLDPNSELPVFAVSADAALAGAVGESGIDALVDWCDDFVRADPGLRAERVRAAACEVDVSAPVVGGAVEPDVPESDVADLLRRRAAVIAERDRGRSDRLAAVRSDGTRWCVQPSHPPRR
;
A
#
# COMPACT_ATOMS: atom_id res chain seq x y z
N MET A 1 21.27 33.48 -35.82
CA MET A 1 20.20 33.33 -34.80
C MET A 1 19.93 31.85 -34.63
N THR A 2 20.56 31.24 -33.63
CA THR A 2 20.60 29.80 -33.43
C THR A 2 19.58 29.45 -32.35
N ALA A 3 18.47 28.81 -32.73
CA ALA A 3 17.49 28.32 -31.77
C ALA A 3 17.93 26.95 -31.27
N ALA A 4 18.22 26.89 -29.96
CA ALA A 4 18.56 25.66 -29.25
C ALA A 4 17.27 24.85 -29.01
N ALA A 5 17.20 23.65 -29.59
CA ALA A 5 16.21 22.65 -29.23
C ALA A 5 16.67 21.94 -27.95
N VAL A 6 16.00 22.21 -26.84
CA VAL A 6 16.16 21.47 -25.59
C VAL A 6 15.43 20.14 -25.75
N ALA A 7 16.20 19.05 -25.82
CA ALA A 7 15.70 17.69 -25.80
C ALA A 7 15.16 17.36 -24.40
N LEU A 8 13.84 17.27 -24.26
CA LEU A 8 13.18 16.68 -23.10
C LEU A 8 13.44 15.17 -23.11
N ALA A 9 14.42 14.75 -22.30
CA ALA A 9 14.77 13.36 -22.12
C ALA A 9 13.66 12.61 -21.36
N GLY A 10 12.97 11.73 -22.08
CA GLY A 10 12.99 10.31 -21.71
C GLY A 10 12.08 9.82 -20.60
N GLY A 11 10.83 10.27 -20.53
CA GLY A 11 9.78 9.44 -19.95
C GLY A 11 9.47 8.31 -20.95
N ARG A 12 10.01 7.10 -20.74
CA ARG A 12 9.52 5.91 -21.45
C ARG A 12 8.07 5.70 -21.04
N VAL A 13 7.15 6.26 -21.83
CA VAL A 13 5.79 5.74 -21.96
C VAL A 13 5.98 4.25 -22.18
N ALA A 14 5.49 3.43 -21.24
CA ALA A 14 5.56 1.99 -21.37
C ALA A 14 5.18 1.64 -22.80
N ALA A 15 6.10 0.98 -23.50
CA ALA A 15 5.86 0.44 -24.82
C ALA A 15 4.53 -0.34 -24.78
N ARG A 16 3.92 -0.56 -25.95
CA ARG A 16 2.69 -1.36 -26.20
C ARG A 16 2.79 -2.84 -25.71
N GLY A 17 3.35 -3.10 -24.54
CA GLY A 17 3.42 -4.37 -23.89
C GLY A 17 2.18 -4.57 -23.03
N GLU A 18 1.67 -5.79 -23.04
CA GLU A 18 0.61 -6.20 -22.13
C GLU A 18 1.06 -5.97 -20.69
N ILE A 19 0.25 -5.26 -19.91
CA ILE A 19 0.48 -5.17 -18.47
C ILE A 19 0.39 -6.59 -17.92
N PRO A 20 1.37 -7.08 -17.15
CA PRO A 20 1.29 -8.42 -16.58
C PRO A 20 0.12 -8.50 -15.60
N ALA A 21 -0.62 -9.61 -15.62
CA ALA A 21 -1.67 -9.87 -14.65
C ALA A 21 -0.97 -10.24 -13.34
N ARG A 22 -0.44 -9.26 -12.59
CA ARG A 22 0.30 -9.44 -11.33
C ARG A 22 -0.02 -8.40 -10.27
N VAL A 23 0.12 -8.81 -9.01
CA VAL A 23 -0.01 -7.94 -7.84
C VAL A 23 1.39 -7.72 -7.27
N VAL A 24 1.76 -6.46 -7.07
CA VAL A 24 3.03 -6.09 -6.44
C VAL A 24 2.77 -5.46 -5.08
N VAL A 25 3.60 -5.82 -4.10
CA VAL A 25 3.51 -5.33 -2.73
C VAL A 25 4.76 -4.51 -2.44
N ALA A 26 4.56 -3.27 -2.02
CA ALA A 26 5.61 -2.34 -1.69
C ALA A 26 5.39 -1.79 -0.29
N GLY A 27 6.47 -1.39 0.36
CA GLY A 27 6.44 -0.75 1.66
C GLY A 27 7.86 -0.43 2.09
N VAL A 28 7.98 0.49 3.04
CA VAL A 28 9.28 0.83 3.64
C VAL A 28 9.80 -0.33 4.50
N ALA A 29 11.08 -0.27 4.87
CA ALA A 29 11.73 -1.35 5.61
C ALA A 29 10.96 -1.77 6.87
N ARG A 30 10.75 -3.09 7.04
CA ARG A 30 10.05 -3.73 8.18
C ARG A 30 8.53 -3.47 8.26
N SER A 31 7.94 -2.92 7.20
CA SER A 31 6.48 -2.71 7.13
C SER A 31 5.66 -4.00 7.11
N GLY A 32 6.27 -5.17 6.95
CA GLY A 32 5.59 -6.46 6.94
C GLY A 32 5.20 -6.95 5.53
N VAL A 33 5.81 -6.39 4.48
CA VAL A 33 5.63 -6.79 3.08
C VAL A 33 5.76 -8.31 2.90
N SER A 34 6.88 -8.91 3.33
CA SER A 34 7.12 -10.35 3.10
C SER A 34 6.08 -11.24 3.79
N THR A 35 5.65 -10.87 5.00
CA THR A 35 4.59 -11.58 5.74
C THR A 35 3.24 -11.42 5.04
N LEU A 36 2.93 -10.21 4.55
CA LEU A 36 1.70 -9.96 3.78
C LEU A 36 1.68 -10.76 2.47
N VAL A 37 2.80 -10.80 1.74
CA VAL A 37 2.94 -11.62 0.53
C VAL A 37 2.71 -13.09 0.85
N ALA A 38 3.27 -13.60 1.96
CA ALA A 38 3.04 -14.98 2.40
C ALA A 38 1.56 -15.24 2.74
N ALA A 39 0.90 -14.32 3.46
CA ALA A 39 -0.51 -14.45 3.82
C ALA A 39 -1.42 -14.42 2.59
N ILE A 40 -1.20 -13.49 1.66
CA ILE A 40 -1.96 -13.42 0.40
C ILE A 40 -1.78 -14.73 -0.37
N ARG A 41 -0.54 -15.24 -0.51
CA ARG A 41 -0.30 -16.53 -1.19
C ARG A 41 -1.01 -17.70 -0.52
N ALA A 42 -1.06 -17.73 0.81
CA ALA A 42 -1.71 -18.79 1.58
C ALA A 42 -3.24 -18.79 1.44
N VAL A 43 -3.85 -17.61 1.30
CA VAL A 43 -5.31 -17.44 1.22
C VAL A 43 -5.81 -17.39 -0.24
N SER A 44 -4.95 -16.97 -1.16
CA SER A 44 -5.36 -16.75 -2.54
C SER A 44 -5.71 -18.04 -3.26
N HIS A 45 -6.82 -17.99 -3.98
CA HIS A 45 -7.21 -18.97 -5.00
C HIS A 45 -6.67 -18.56 -6.38
N LEU A 46 -5.69 -17.66 -6.42
CA LEU A 46 -5.02 -17.25 -7.63
C LEU A 46 -4.35 -18.49 -8.24
N PRO A 47 -4.54 -18.78 -9.55
CA PRO A 47 -4.09 -20.03 -10.12
C PRO A 47 -2.60 -20.28 -9.86
N THR A 48 -2.28 -21.51 -9.48
CA THR A 48 -0.90 -21.97 -9.30
C THR A 48 -0.20 -21.92 -10.68
N GLY A 49 0.40 -20.77 -11.00
CA GLY A 49 0.94 -20.47 -12.33
C GLY A 49 0.72 -19.04 -12.84
N SER A 50 -0.19 -18.25 -12.22
CA SER A 50 -0.34 -16.80 -12.43
C SER A 50 -1.35 -16.22 -11.41
N PRO A 51 -1.14 -15.08 -10.73
CA PRO A 51 0.03 -14.21 -10.70
C PRO A 51 0.98 -14.36 -9.51
N THR A 52 2.24 -14.03 -9.76
CA THR A 52 3.28 -13.76 -8.76
C THR A 52 2.92 -12.53 -7.93
N VAL A 53 2.20 -12.72 -6.82
CA VAL A 53 2.22 -11.75 -5.72
C VAL A 53 3.66 -11.67 -5.24
N ALA A 54 4.31 -10.54 -5.41
CA ALA A 54 5.72 -10.37 -5.11
C ALA A 54 6.01 -8.99 -4.55
N GLU A 55 7.19 -8.85 -3.94
CA GLU A 55 7.70 -7.54 -3.58
C GLU A 55 7.94 -6.72 -4.86
N TRP A 56 7.68 -5.42 -4.79
CA TRP A 56 7.78 -4.57 -5.97
C TRP A 56 9.24 -4.29 -6.36
N ASP A 57 9.55 -4.58 -7.62
CA ASP A 57 10.87 -4.45 -8.26
C ASP A 57 11.00 -3.19 -9.14
N GLY A 58 9.93 -2.41 -9.29
CA GLY A 58 9.87 -1.26 -10.18
C GLY A 58 9.16 -1.51 -11.50
N ASP A 59 8.79 -2.76 -11.80
CA ASP A 59 8.14 -3.10 -13.06
C ASP A 59 6.60 -2.89 -13.01
N PRO A 60 5.93 -2.68 -14.16
CA PRO A 60 4.48 -2.57 -14.26
C PRO A 60 3.74 -3.79 -13.69
N ALA A 61 2.52 -3.56 -13.22
CA ALA A 61 1.66 -4.58 -12.63
C ALA A 61 0.19 -4.23 -12.86
N ALA A 62 -0.71 -5.20 -12.64
CA ALA A 62 -2.15 -4.96 -12.68
C ALA A 62 -2.61 -4.21 -11.42
N VAL A 63 -1.99 -4.51 -10.28
CA VAL A 63 -2.35 -3.96 -8.95
C VAL A 63 -1.08 -3.74 -8.15
N ALA A 64 -1.03 -2.62 -7.41
CA ALA A 64 -0.03 -2.34 -6.41
C ALA A 64 -0.66 -2.17 -5.02
N ILE A 65 0.01 -2.71 -4.01
CA ILE A 65 -0.31 -2.55 -2.60
C ILE A 65 0.81 -1.77 -1.94
N LEU A 66 0.49 -0.65 -1.30
CA LEU A 66 1.40 0.06 -0.41
C LEU A 66 1.08 -0.31 1.05
N VAL A 67 2.03 -0.96 1.71
CA VAL A 67 1.89 -1.40 3.11
C VAL A 67 2.22 -0.25 4.05
N LEU A 68 1.27 0.05 4.93
CA LEU A 68 1.39 1.01 6.02
C LEU A 68 1.63 0.25 7.33
N ASP A 69 2.79 0.49 7.93
CA ASP A 69 3.12 -0.05 9.25
C ASP A 69 2.61 0.89 10.34
N PRO A 70 1.67 0.48 11.20
CA PRO A 70 1.19 1.32 12.28
C PRO A 70 2.28 1.68 13.31
N SER A 71 3.41 0.97 13.33
CA SER A 71 4.56 1.31 14.18
C SER A 71 5.49 2.40 13.60
N SER A 72 5.30 2.75 12.32
CA SER A 72 6.02 3.82 11.64
C SER A 72 5.14 5.05 11.45
N ARG A 73 5.78 6.20 11.25
CA ARG A 73 5.10 7.40 10.76
C ARG A 73 5.33 7.44 9.25
N VAL A 74 4.31 7.89 8.53
CA VAL A 74 4.45 8.22 7.10
C VAL A 74 5.36 9.43 6.97
N ASP A 75 6.34 9.33 6.10
CA ASP A 75 7.25 10.41 5.73
C ASP A 75 7.40 10.56 4.21
N GLU A 76 8.47 11.22 3.79
CA GLU A 76 8.77 11.48 2.39
C GLU A 76 9.08 10.20 1.61
N GLU A 77 9.59 9.16 2.28
CA GLU A 77 9.90 7.87 1.65
C GLU A 77 8.61 7.15 1.21
N GLU A 78 7.59 7.03 2.08
CA GLU A 78 6.30 6.46 1.67
C GLU A 78 5.61 7.31 0.60
N SER A 79 5.73 8.64 0.69
CA SER A 79 5.14 9.56 -0.29
C SER A 79 5.78 9.42 -1.67
N ALA A 80 7.11 9.34 -1.72
CA ALA A 80 7.87 9.10 -2.94
C ALA A 80 7.58 7.70 -3.50
N LEU A 81 7.45 6.68 -2.65
CA LEU A 81 7.10 5.33 -3.04
C LEU A 81 5.69 5.29 -3.67
N LEU A 82 4.70 5.92 -3.04
CA LEU A 82 3.35 6.02 -3.60
C LEU A 82 3.33 6.73 -4.96
N ALA A 83 4.05 7.84 -5.08
CA ALA A 83 4.14 8.58 -6.33
C ALA A 83 4.75 7.73 -7.45
N ARG A 84 5.76 6.90 -7.14
CA ARG A 84 6.34 5.97 -8.11
C ARG A 84 5.35 4.85 -8.47
N LEU A 85 4.63 4.29 -7.50
CA LEU A 85 3.60 3.28 -7.76
C LEU A 85 2.51 3.82 -8.68
N ARG A 86 1.95 5.02 -8.43
CA ARG A 86 0.90 5.63 -9.26
C ARG A 86 1.35 5.89 -10.71
N ARG A 87 2.65 6.11 -10.95
CA ARG A 87 3.19 6.27 -12.32
C ARG A 87 3.32 4.95 -13.08
N THR A 88 3.59 3.87 -12.36
CA THR A 88 3.94 2.57 -12.97
C THR A 88 2.76 1.59 -12.97
N VAL A 89 1.82 1.77 -12.05
CA VAL A 89 0.69 0.87 -11.80
C VAL A 89 -0.59 1.69 -11.68
N GLY A 90 -1.57 1.40 -12.52
CA GLY A 90 -2.81 2.18 -12.61
C GLY A 90 -3.82 1.94 -11.50
N VAL A 91 -3.58 0.95 -10.64
CA VAL A 91 -4.47 0.55 -9.54
C VAL A 91 -3.62 0.37 -8.30
N VAL A 92 -3.80 1.24 -7.31
CA VAL A 92 -3.02 1.23 -6.07
C VAL A 92 -3.97 1.21 -4.87
N ALA A 93 -3.66 0.39 -3.87
CA ALA A 93 -4.35 0.38 -2.57
C ALA A 93 -3.38 0.68 -1.43
N LEU A 94 -3.90 1.31 -0.37
CA LEU A 94 -3.21 1.45 0.91
C LEU A 94 -3.63 0.29 1.83
N VAL A 95 -2.67 -0.37 2.48
CA VAL A 95 -2.95 -1.52 3.35
C VAL A 95 -2.30 -1.30 4.71
N CYS A 96 -3.11 -1.02 5.74
CA CYS A 96 -2.64 -1.01 7.12
C CYS A 96 -2.50 -2.44 7.64
N THR A 97 -1.28 -2.84 7.98
CA THR A 97 -0.98 -4.18 8.50
C THR A 97 -1.03 -4.22 10.04
N LYS A 98 -0.87 -5.42 10.62
CA LYS A 98 -0.72 -5.65 12.07
C LYS A 98 -1.91 -5.13 12.89
N ILE A 99 -3.13 -5.16 12.33
CA ILE A 99 -4.34 -4.66 13.02
C ILE A 99 -4.66 -5.46 14.29
N ASP A 100 -4.24 -6.72 14.33
CA ASP A 100 -4.33 -7.61 15.48
C ASP A 100 -3.45 -7.16 16.65
N ALA A 101 -2.40 -6.37 16.36
CA ALA A 101 -1.45 -5.88 17.33
C ALA A 101 -1.72 -4.43 17.74
N PHE A 102 -2.18 -3.56 16.83
CA PHE A 102 -2.38 -2.13 17.07
C PHE A 102 -3.85 -1.73 17.13
N TRP A 103 -4.44 -1.63 18.33
CA TRP A 103 -5.86 -1.32 18.50
C TRP A 103 -6.28 0.04 17.91
N ASN A 104 -5.38 1.02 17.88
CA ASN A 104 -5.63 2.36 17.34
C ASN A 104 -5.26 2.49 15.86
N TRP A 105 -5.08 1.37 15.16
CA TRP A 105 -4.85 1.33 13.71
C TRP A 105 -5.82 2.23 12.92
N PRO A 106 -7.12 2.43 13.28
CA PRO A 106 -7.99 3.30 12.49
C PRO A 106 -7.54 4.76 12.53
N THR A 107 -7.07 5.22 13.69
CA THR A 107 -6.56 6.59 13.85
C THR A 107 -5.24 6.77 13.12
N ILE A 108 -4.33 5.80 13.24
CA ILE A 108 -3.04 5.83 12.56
C ILE A 108 -3.23 5.85 11.03
N THR A 109 -4.11 4.98 10.52
CA THR A 109 -4.42 4.91 9.08
C THR A 109 -5.04 6.20 8.58
N ARG A 110 -5.94 6.82 9.35
CA ARG A 110 -6.53 8.12 8.98
C ARG A 110 -5.48 9.23 8.87
N VAL A 111 -4.51 9.26 9.78
CA VAL A 111 -3.40 10.24 9.73
C VAL A 111 -2.51 9.96 8.53
N ALA A 112 -2.11 8.71 8.30
CA ALA A 112 -1.34 8.30 7.14
C ALA A 112 -2.03 8.70 5.81
N ARG A 113 -3.34 8.47 5.73
CA ARG A 113 -4.15 8.81 4.54
C ARG A 113 -4.20 10.31 4.30
N ALA A 114 -4.33 11.13 5.34
CA ALA A 114 -4.34 12.58 5.18
C ALA A 114 -3.06 13.12 4.51
N THR A 115 -1.94 12.42 4.66
CA THR A 115 -0.66 12.74 3.99
C THR A 115 -0.56 12.11 2.61
N LEU A 116 -0.86 10.81 2.47
CA LEU A 116 -0.62 10.06 1.23
C LEU A 116 -1.74 10.20 0.18
N ASP A 117 -2.97 10.36 0.62
CA ASP A 117 -4.18 10.36 -0.21
C ASP A 117 -5.18 11.42 0.33
N PRO A 118 -4.82 12.72 0.25
CA PRO A 118 -5.62 13.80 0.83
C PRO A 118 -7.03 13.89 0.21
N ASN A 119 -7.19 13.48 -1.04
CA ASN A 119 -8.47 13.48 -1.75
C ASN A 119 -9.31 12.22 -1.50
N SER A 120 -8.80 11.26 -0.72
CA SER A 120 -9.50 10.01 -0.41
C SER A 120 -9.87 9.17 -1.65
N GLU A 121 -9.00 9.14 -2.64
CA GLU A 121 -9.18 8.42 -3.91
C GLU A 121 -8.79 6.94 -3.80
N LEU A 122 -7.83 6.62 -2.93
CA LEU A 122 -7.29 5.27 -2.84
C LEU A 122 -8.14 4.39 -1.91
N PRO A 123 -8.41 3.12 -2.29
CA PRO A 123 -9.00 2.16 -1.38
C PRO A 123 -8.01 1.85 -0.25
N VAL A 124 -8.56 1.68 0.95
CA VAL A 124 -7.80 1.39 2.17
C VAL A 124 -8.29 0.06 2.75
N PHE A 125 -7.36 -0.86 2.99
CA PHE A 125 -7.63 -2.13 3.66
C PHE A 125 -6.89 -2.19 4.99
N ALA A 126 -7.48 -2.90 5.94
CA ALA A 126 -6.94 -3.15 7.25
C ALA A 126 -6.76 -4.66 7.38
N VAL A 127 -5.53 -5.13 7.59
CA VAL A 127 -5.22 -6.56 7.53
C VAL A 127 -4.33 -7.05 8.67
N SER A 128 -4.49 -8.31 9.02
CA SER A 128 -3.57 -9.07 9.87
C SER A 128 -3.03 -10.27 9.12
N ALA A 129 -1.79 -10.18 8.65
CA ALA A 129 -1.14 -11.31 7.98
C ALA A 129 -0.94 -12.49 8.95
N ASP A 130 -0.64 -12.23 10.21
CA ASP A 130 -0.46 -13.26 11.23
C ASP A 130 -1.77 -14.01 11.53
N ALA A 131 -2.90 -13.30 11.62
CA ALA A 131 -4.21 -13.94 11.79
C ALA A 131 -4.57 -14.83 10.60
N ALA A 132 -4.30 -14.38 9.36
CA ALA A 132 -4.52 -15.19 8.17
C ALA A 132 -3.65 -16.46 8.16
N LEU A 133 -2.36 -16.33 8.47
CA LEU A 133 -1.43 -17.47 8.54
C LEU A 133 -1.76 -18.44 9.68
N ALA A 134 -2.40 -17.96 10.75
CA ALA A 134 -2.93 -18.78 11.84
C ALA A 134 -4.29 -19.45 11.49
N GLY A 135 -4.84 -19.22 10.30
CA GLY A 135 -6.09 -19.80 9.83
C GLY A 135 -7.34 -18.97 10.12
N ALA A 136 -7.22 -17.83 10.80
CA ALA A 136 -8.32 -16.90 11.07
C ALA A 136 -8.57 -15.94 9.89
N VAL A 137 -8.70 -16.50 8.68
CA VAL A 137 -8.81 -15.74 7.42
C VAL A 137 -9.97 -14.73 7.46
N GLY A 138 -11.14 -15.12 7.97
CA GLY A 138 -12.33 -14.28 8.01
C GLY A 138 -12.27 -13.09 8.97
N GLU A 139 -11.28 -13.06 9.87
CA GLU A 139 -10.99 -11.95 10.79
C GLU A 139 -9.77 -11.15 10.35
N SER A 140 -8.96 -11.71 9.43
CA SER A 140 -7.71 -11.12 8.98
C SER A 140 -7.87 -9.96 8.00
N GLY A 141 -9.02 -9.84 7.32
CA GLY A 141 -9.24 -8.87 6.23
C GLY A 141 -8.47 -9.17 4.92
N ILE A 142 -7.68 -10.26 4.88
CA ILE A 142 -6.91 -10.65 3.68
C ILE A 142 -7.82 -11.16 2.56
N ASP A 143 -8.96 -11.77 2.89
CA ASP A 143 -9.96 -12.23 1.93
C ASP A 143 -10.50 -11.08 1.08
N ALA A 144 -10.94 -9.99 1.72
CA ALA A 144 -11.43 -8.81 1.03
C ALA A 144 -10.35 -8.14 0.15
N LEU A 145 -9.09 -8.15 0.60
CA LEU A 145 -7.96 -7.65 -0.19
C LEU A 145 -7.68 -8.53 -1.42
N VAL A 146 -7.73 -9.86 -1.25
CA VAL A 146 -7.53 -10.83 -2.34
C VAL A 146 -8.62 -10.70 -3.38
N ASP A 147 -9.88 -10.66 -2.97
CA ASP A 147 -11.03 -10.52 -3.87
C ASP A 147 -10.94 -9.22 -4.67
N TRP A 148 -10.59 -8.11 -4.00
CA TRP A 148 -10.35 -6.84 -4.68
C TRP A 148 -9.20 -6.94 -5.68
N CYS A 149 -8.07 -7.56 -5.34
CA CYS A 149 -6.96 -7.74 -6.28
C CYS A 149 -7.37 -8.56 -7.51
N ASP A 150 -8.15 -9.63 -7.28
CA ASP A 150 -8.59 -10.55 -8.32
C ASP A 150 -9.46 -9.86 -9.39
N ASP A 151 -10.34 -8.94 -8.99
CA ASP A 151 -11.15 -8.13 -9.92
C ASP A 151 -10.31 -7.36 -10.94
N PHE A 152 -9.15 -6.85 -10.53
CA PHE A 152 -8.25 -6.08 -11.41
C PHE A 152 -7.27 -6.96 -12.17
N VAL A 153 -6.84 -8.07 -11.58
CA VAL A 153 -5.96 -9.05 -12.24
C VAL A 153 -6.69 -9.76 -13.38
N ARG A 154 -7.97 -10.13 -13.20
CA ARG A 154 -8.79 -10.80 -14.21
C ARG A 154 -9.32 -9.89 -15.30
N ALA A 155 -9.15 -8.58 -15.15
CA ALA A 155 -9.53 -7.61 -16.17
C ALA A 155 -8.78 -7.84 -17.49
N ASP A 156 -9.42 -7.51 -18.60
CA ASP A 156 -8.83 -7.59 -19.93
C ASP A 156 -7.47 -6.86 -20.00
N PRO A 157 -6.45 -7.41 -20.68
CA PRO A 157 -5.13 -6.75 -20.80
C PRO A 157 -5.21 -5.30 -21.32
N GLY A 158 -6.12 -5.01 -22.24
CA GLY A 158 -6.35 -3.67 -22.78
C GLY A 158 -6.85 -2.69 -21.72
N LEU A 159 -7.79 -3.12 -20.87
CA LEU A 159 -8.29 -2.32 -19.75
C LEU A 159 -7.22 -2.08 -18.69
N ARG A 160 -6.35 -3.05 -18.43
CA ARG A 160 -5.19 -2.88 -17.53
C ARG A 160 -4.19 -1.85 -18.08
N ALA A 161 -3.89 -1.92 -19.38
CA ALA A 161 -3.02 -0.94 -20.04
C ALA A 161 -3.63 0.46 -20.09
N GLU A 162 -4.95 0.57 -20.25
CA GLU A 162 -5.66 1.85 -20.18
C GLU A 162 -5.59 2.47 -18.78
N ARG A 163 -5.82 1.69 -17.72
CA ARG A 163 -5.71 2.15 -16.33
C ARG A 163 -4.32 2.68 -16.00
N VAL A 164 -3.27 1.97 -16.42
CA VAL A 164 -1.87 2.45 -16.22
C VAL A 164 -1.65 3.78 -16.95
N ARG A 165 -2.15 3.93 -18.18
CA ARG A 165 -2.04 5.19 -18.94
C ARG A 165 -2.81 6.34 -18.27
N ALA A 166 -4.04 6.08 -17.81
CA ALA A 166 -4.86 7.08 -17.12
C ALA A 166 -4.17 7.59 -15.86
N ALA A 167 -3.67 6.68 -15.02
CA ALA A 167 -2.95 7.04 -13.80
C ALA A 167 -1.66 7.83 -14.08
N ALA A 168 -0.89 7.46 -15.11
CA ALA A 168 0.28 8.22 -15.52
C ALA A 168 -0.08 9.65 -15.93
N CYS A 169 -1.16 9.85 -16.69
CA CYS A 169 -1.64 11.18 -17.07
C CYS A 169 -2.10 12.00 -15.85
N GLU A 170 -2.78 11.39 -14.88
CA GLU A 170 -3.21 12.08 -13.65
C GLU A 170 -2.03 12.55 -12.79
N VAL A 171 -0.97 11.73 -12.71
CA VAL A 171 0.26 12.11 -11.99
C VAL A 171 0.99 13.26 -12.71
N ASP A 172 1.06 13.24 -14.04
CA ASP A 172 1.70 14.31 -14.81
C ASP A 172 0.96 15.65 -14.69
N VAL A 173 -0.38 15.63 -14.63
CA VAL A 173 -1.20 16.84 -14.43
C VAL A 173 -1.11 17.37 -13.00
N SER A 174 -0.95 16.48 -12.03
CA SER A 174 -0.87 16.82 -10.60
C SER A 174 0.55 17.14 -10.12
N ALA A 175 1.56 17.07 -11.00
CA ALA A 175 2.94 17.36 -10.65
C ALA A 175 3.09 18.85 -10.29
N PRO A 176 3.49 19.19 -9.05
CA PRO A 176 3.79 20.57 -8.71
C PRO A 176 5.04 21.03 -9.47
N VAL A 177 5.06 22.28 -9.95
CA VAL A 177 6.27 22.96 -10.42
C VAL A 177 7.14 23.22 -9.19
N VAL A 178 8.01 22.27 -8.84
CA VAL A 178 8.90 22.41 -7.68
C VAL A 178 10.12 23.25 -8.08
N GLY A 179 10.14 24.51 -7.64
CA GLY A 179 11.36 25.29 -7.48
C GLY A 179 12.22 24.68 -6.36
N GLY A 180 13.53 24.63 -6.59
CA GLY A 180 14.51 23.85 -5.82
C GLY A 180 14.36 23.93 -4.30
N ALA A 181 14.29 22.76 -3.67
CA ALA A 181 14.32 22.61 -2.22
C ALA A 181 15.76 22.38 -1.74
N VAL A 182 16.11 23.13 -0.70
CA VAL A 182 17.32 23.02 0.11
C VAL A 182 17.27 21.72 0.92
N GLU A 183 18.36 20.95 0.94
CA GLU A 183 18.48 19.74 1.77
C GLU A 183 18.28 20.06 3.27
N PRO A 184 17.44 19.32 3.99
CA PRO A 184 17.44 19.35 5.45
C PRO A 184 18.56 18.48 6.02
N ASP A 185 19.30 19.07 6.96
CA ASP A 185 20.30 18.41 7.79
C ASP A 185 19.60 17.37 8.70
N VAL A 186 19.98 16.09 8.58
CA VAL A 186 19.39 14.99 9.35
C VAL A 186 20.16 14.85 10.68
N PRO A 187 19.56 15.15 11.84
CA PRO A 187 20.24 14.96 13.11
C PRO A 187 20.40 13.47 13.43
N GLU A 188 21.62 13.11 13.83
CA GLU A 188 21.99 11.79 14.33
C GLU A 188 21.13 11.44 15.57
N SER A 189 20.23 10.47 15.41
CA SER A 189 19.24 10.10 16.43
C SER A 189 19.90 9.59 17.72
N ASP A 190 19.65 10.27 18.86
CA ASP A 190 20.09 9.85 20.20
C ASP A 190 19.47 8.47 20.57
N VAL A 191 20.28 7.59 21.16
CA VAL A 191 19.87 6.28 21.69
C VAL A 191 18.71 6.41 22.67
N ALA A 192 18.65 7.49 23.45
CA ALA A 192 17.54 7.75 24.37
C ALA A 192 16.21 8.01 23.66
N ASP A 193 16.22 8.64 22.47
CA ASP A 193 15.03 8.81 21.64
C ASP A 193 14.56 7.49 21.04
N LEU A 194 15.49 6.64 20.60
CA LEU A 194 15.16 5.30 20.11
C LEU A 194 14.53 4.42 21.20
N LEU A 195 15.06 4.47 22.43
CA LEU A 195 14.49 3.75 23.58
C LEU A 195 13.10 4.27 23.95
N ARG A 196 12.89 5.59 23.95
CA ARG A 196 11.57 6.19 24.18
C ARG A 196 10.56 5.80 23.09
N ARG A 197 10.97 5.86 21.82
CA ARG A 197 10.13 5.45 20.69
C ARG A 197 9.79 3.96 20.77
N ARG A 198 10.76 3.11 21.12
CA ARG A 198 10.53 1.68 21.36
C ARG A 198 9.53 1.45 22.50
N ALA A 199 9.69 2.13 23.64
CA ALA A 199 8.77 2.00 24.76
C ALA A 199 7.35 2.43 24.40
N ALA A 200 7.19 3.51 23.63
CA ALA A 200 5.90 3.98 23.15
C ALA A 200 5.22 2.96 22.22
N VAL A 201 5.95 2.41 21.24
CA VAL A 201 5.42 1.38 20.32
C VAL A 201 5.01 0.11 21.07
N ILE A 202 5.80 -0.32 22.06
CA ILE A 202 5.47 -1.48 22.90
C ILE A 202 4.23 -1.19 23.73
N ALA A 203 4.16 -0.03 24.39
CA ALA A 203 3.02 0.35 25.20
C ALA A 203 1.73 0.45 24.36
N GLU A 204 1.83 0.91 23.12
CA GLU A 204 0.71 1.03 22.19
C GLU A 204 0.25 -0.33 21.65
N ARG A 205 1.19 -1.21 21.29
CA ARG A 205 0.94 -2.61 20.91
C ARG A 205 0.27 -3.38 22.05
N ASP A 206 0.79 -3.23 23.27
CA ASP A 206 0.39 -4.03 24.41
C ASP A 206 -0.85 -3.45 25.13
N ARG A 207 -1.27 -2.21 24.82
CA ARG A 207 -2.54 -1.64 25.31
C ARG A 207 -3.72 -2.43 24.73
N GLY A 208 -4.50 -3.06 25.59
CA GLY A 208 -5.64 -3.90 25.21
C GLY A 208 -5.26 -5.32 24.80
N ARG A 209 -4.02 -5.79 24.98
CA ARG A 209 -3.67 -7.22 24.80
C ARG A 209 -4.39 -8.11 25.81
N SER A 210 -4.49 -7.64 27.06
CA SER A 210 -5.26 -8.32 28.11
C SER A 210 -6.75 -8.36 27.79
N ASP A 211 -7.29 -7.27 27.25
CA ASP A 211 -8.71 -7.18 26.86
C ASP A 211 -9.01 -8.00 25.60
N ARG A 212 -8.06 -8.09 24.65
CA ARG A 212 -8.14 -8.96 23.47
C ARG A 212 -8.02 -10.44 23.83
N LEU A 213 -7.15 -10.82 24.78
CA LEU A 213 -7.12 -12.19 25.32
C LEU A 213 -8.42 -12.57 26.05
N ALA A 214 -9.11 -11.59 26.65
CA ALA A 214 -10.43 -11.78 27.22
C ALA A 214 -11.52 -11.88 26.13
N ALA A 215 -11.47 -11.03 25.10
CA ALA A 215 -12.43 -10.98 24.00
C ALA A 215 -12.33 -12.17 23.03
N VAL A 216 -11.13 -12.71 22.78
CA VAL A 216 -10.91 -13.92 21.98
C VAL A 216 -11.51 -15.17 22.65
N ARG A 217 -11.77 -15.12 23.97
CA ARG A 217 -12.57 -16.15 24.64
C ARG A 217 -14.08 -15.97 24.44
N SER A 218 -14.53 -14.87 23.84
CA SER A 218 -15.93 -14.45 23.95
C SER A 218 -16.62 -13.86 22.71
N ASP A 219 -15.99 -13.61 21.55
CA ASP A 219 -16.66 -13.59 20.21
C ASP A 219 -15.82 -12.92 19.10
N GLY A 220 -15.88 -13.49 17.88
CA GLY A 220 -15.29 -12.96 16.64
C GLY A 220 -16.27 -12.06 15.88
N THR A 221 -15.93 -10.76 15.73
CA THR A 221 -16.75 -9.79 14.99
C THR A 221 -15.95 -9.13 13.86
N ARG A 222 -16.42 -9.34 12.63
CA ARG A 222 -15.82 -8.90 11.36
C ARG A 222 -16.09 -7.41 11.09
N TRP A 223 -15.06 -6.67 10.66
CA TRP A 223 -15.18 -5.29 10.16
C TRP A 223 -14.69 -5.20 8.71
N CYS A 224 -15.53 -4.66 7.82
CA CYS A 224 -15.13 -4.24 6.48
C CYS A 224 -15.82 -2.90 6.17
N VAL A 225 -15.05 -1.89 5.77
CA VAL A 225 -15.57 -0.62 5.25
C VAL A 225 -15.41 -0.67 3.73
N GLN A 226 -16.53 -0.76 3.00
CA GLN A 226 -16.51 -0.78 1.55
C GLN A 226 -16.14 0.59 0.97
N PRO A 227 -15.35 0.66 -0.11
CA PRO A 227 -15.21 1.87 -0.91
C PRO A 227 -16.46 2.11 -1.77
N SER A 228 -16.84 3.37 -1.92
CA SER A 228 -17.89 3.84 -2.83
C SER A 228 -17.50 3.61 -4.29
N HIS A 229 -18.35 2.87 -5.04
CA HIS A 229 -18.24 2.67 -6.48
C HIS A 229 -18.15 4.00 -7.25
N PRO A 230 -17.27 4.12 -8.27
CA PRO A 230 -17.40 5.19 -9.25
C PRO A 230 -18.63 4.91 -10.17
N PRO A 231 -19.32 5.96 -10.64
CA PRO A 231 -20.52 5.80 -11.46
C PRO A 231 -20.17 5.19 -12.82
N ARG A 232 -20.88 4.12 -13.19
CA ARG A 232 -20.89 3.60 -14.56
C ARG A 232 -21.61 4.61 -15.46
N ARG A 233 -20.92 5.18 -16.45
CA ARG A 233 -21.51 5.71 -17.69
C ARG A 233 -20.57 5.44 -18.85
#